data_AF-A0A970FTZ8-F1
#
_entry.id   AF-A0A970FTZ8-F1
#
_cell.length_a   1.000
_cell.length_b   1.000
_cell.length_c   1.000
_cell.angle_alpha   90.00
_cell.angle_beta   90.00
_cell.angle_gamma   90.00
#
_symmetry.space_group_name_H-M   'P 1'
#
loop_
_entity.id
_entity.type
_entity.pdbx_description
1 polymer ?
#
loop_
_entity_poly.entity_id
_entity_poly.type
_entity_poly.pdbx_seq_one_letter_code
_entity_poly.pdbx_strand_id
1 'polypeptide(L)'
;MNQSEDKNGRTADDQQTVLSHSGDELQELTYEDALAALETVVARLESGDVTLDESMKLFQKGTELSRICTARLAAIEKQITQLLQSEDGTLEEKPFDEAN
;
A
#
# COMPACT_ATOMS: atom_id res chain seq x y z
N MET A 1 10.59 -33.57 41.94
CA MET A 1 10.64 -32.32 42.71
C MET A 1 12.08 -31.89 42.89
N ASN A 2 12.55 -30.95 42.08
CA ASN A 2 13.59 -30.02 42.52
C ASN A 2 13.34 -28.69 41.81
N GLN A 3 12.84 -27.71 42.57
CA GLN A 3 12.71 -26.31 42.19
C GLN A 3 13.93 -25.60 42.77
N SER A 4 14.64 -24.81 41.97
CA SER A 4 15.40 -23.65 42.43
C SER A 4 15.62 -22.75 41.23
N GLU A 5 14.98 -21.60 41.32
CA GLU A 5 14.97 -20.50 40.37
C GLU A 5 16.27 -19.71 40.51
N ASP A 6 16.95 -19.43 39.41
CA ASP A 6 17.89 -18.32 39.34
C ASP A 6 17.56 -17.43 38.14
N LYS A 7 17.29 -16.18 38.51
CA LYS A 7 16.95 -15.04 37.68
C LYS A 7 18.20 -14.60 36.93
N ASN A 8 18.09 -14.36 35.62
CA ASN A 8 18.75 -13.18 35.06
C ASN A 8 18.13 -12.77 33.73
N GLY A 9 17.57 -11.57 33.70
CA GLY A 9 17.10 -10.93 32.49
C GLY A 9 18.27 -10.50 31.60
N ARG A 10 18.06 -10.64 30.29
CA ARG A 10 18.64 -9.83 29.22
C ARG A 10 17.45 -9.47 28.33
N THR A 11 16.91 -8.25 28.43
CA THR A 11 17.27 -7.13 27.52
C THR A 11 17.26 -7.65 26.08
N ALA A 12 16.19 -7.42 25.32
CA ALA A 12 16.02 -6.21 24.51
C ALA A 12 17.29 -5.90 23.72
N ASP A 13 17.12 -5.79 22.40
CA ASP A 13 18.14 -5.48 21.40
C ASP A 13 18.84 -6.71 20.78
N ASP A 14 18.23 -7.25 19.73
CA ASP A 14 19.00 -7.75 18.59
C ASP A 14 18.49 -6.99 17.35
N GLN A 15 18.97 -5.75 17.26
CA GLN A 15 19.00 -5.02 16.00
C GLN A 15 19.95 -5.77 15.06
N GLN A 16 19.40 -6.36 14.00
CA GLN A 16 20.18 -6.58 12.79
C GLN A 16 19.32 -6.29 11.55
N THR A 17 19.38 -5.01 11.18
CA THR A 17 19.34 -4.52 9.80
C THR A 17 19.80 -5.58 8.79
N VAL A 18 18.91 -5.92 7.87
CA VAL A 18 19.29 -6.28 6.49
C VAL A 18 18.51 -5.38 5.53
N LEU A 19 19.27 -4.52 4.85
CA LEU A 19 18.83 -3.59 3.82
C LEU A 19 18.68 -4.30 2.46
N SER A 20 17.89 -3.68 1.58
CA SER A 20 17.38 -4.10 0.26
C SER A 20 16.02 -4.81 0.39
N HIS A 21 14.90 -4.27 -0.12
CA HIS A 21 14.59 -4.02 -1.52
C HIS A 21 13.75 -2.73 -1.72
N SER A 22 14.37 -1.66 -2.22
CA SER A 22 13.75 -0.33 -2.45
C SER A 22 12.77 -0.25 -3.63
N GLY A 23 11.92 -1.27 -3.82
CA GLY A 23 10.96 -1.33 -4.93
C GLY A 23 9.59 -1.92 -4.59
N ASP A 24 9.44 -2.61 -3.46
CA ASP A 24 8.23 -3.37 -3.12
C ASP A 24 7.27 -2.66 -2.16
N GLU A 25 7.76 -1.69 -1.37
CA GLU A 25 6.96 -1.03 -0.32
C GLU A 25 5.72 -0.30 -0.88
N LEU A 26 5.74 0.12 -2.16
CA LEU A 26 4.61 0.81 -2.78
C LEU A 26 3.44 -0.12 -3.15
N GLN A 27 3.66 -1.43 -3.28
CA GLN A 27 2.60 -2.38 -3.65
C GLN A 27 1.72 -2.80 -2.44
N GLU A 28 2.22 -2.63 -1.22
CA GLU A 28 1.49 -2.97 0.01
C GLU A 28 0.80 -1.78 0.69
N LEU A 29 0.90 -0.55 0.15
CA LEU A 29 0.24 0.60 0.78
C LEU A 29 -1.29 0.44 0.76
N THR A 30 -1.91 0.68 1.93
CA THR A 30 -3.36 0.85 2.05
C THR A 30 -3.80 2.15 1.35
N TYR A 31 -5.11 2.30 1.15
CA TYR A 31 -5.63 3.54 0.55
C TYR A 31 -5.32 4.75 1.45
N GLU A 32 -5.53 4.59 2.75
CA GLU A 32 -5.33 5.60 3.78
C GLU A 32 -3.87 6.03 3.86
N ASP A 33 -2.93 5.06 3.84
CA ASP A 33 -1.50 5.35 3.86
C ASP A 33 -1.04 6.07 2.58
N ALA A 34 -1.55 5.64 1.41
CA ALA A 34 -1.24 6.26 0.13
C ALA A 34 -1.76 7.70 0.07
N LEU A 35 -2.96 7.95 0.59
CA LEU A 35 -3.54 9.27 0.68
C LEU A 35 -2.75 10.18 1.63
N ALA A 36 -2.41 9.72 2.82
CA ALA A 36 -1.62 10.50 3.78
C ALA A 36 -0.22 10.85 3.24
N ALA A 37 0.42 9.90 2.56
CA ALA A 37 1.69 10.15 1.88
C ALA A 37 1.54 11.18 0.74
N LEU A 38 0.45 11.13 -0.02
CA LEU A 38 0.17 12.06 -1.10
C LEU A 38 -0.06 13.48 -0.57
N GLU A 39 -0.85 13.63 0.49
CA GLU A 39 -1.08 14.91 1.17
C GLU A 39 0.23 15.53 1.66
N THR A 40 1.12 14.71 2.22
CA THR A 40 2.45 15.15 2.64
C THR A 40 3.30 15.66 1.46
N VAL A 41 3.25 14.95 0.33
CA VAL A 41 3.95 15.37 -0.90
C VAL A 41 3.40 16.68 -1.43
N VAL A 42 2.07 16.83 -1.49
CA VAL A 42 1.41 18.06 -1.94
C VAL A 42 1.76 19.23 -1.03
N ALA A 43 1.65 19.05 0.29
CA ALA A 43 2.02 20.09 1.26
C ALA A 43 3.49 20.54 1.10
N ARG A 44 4.40 19.61 0.78
CA ARG A 44 5.81 19.92 0.53
C ARG A 44 6.05 20.66 -0.79
N LEU A 45 5.25 20.38 -1.82
CA LEU A 45 5.30 21.11 -3.09
C LEU A 45 4.72 22.53 -2.92
N GLU A 46 3.65 22.67 -2.15
CA GLU A 46 2.98 23.95 -1.89
C GLU A 46 3.78 24.87 -0.97
N SER A 47 4.64 24.32 -0.11
CA SER A 47 5.47 25.15 0.79
C SER A 47 6.49 26.00 0.05
N GLY A 48 6.83 25.69 -1.20
CA GLY A 48 7.77 26.47 -2.03
C GLY A 48 9.24 26.40 -1.60
N ASP A 49 9.53 25.80 -0.45
CA ASP A 49 10.88 25.63 0.13
C ASP A 49 11.64 24.39 -0.43
N VAL A 50 11.34 23.98 -1.66
CA VAL A 50 11.96 22.82 -2.33
C VAL A 50 12.73 23.27 -3.57
N THR A 51 13.88 22.66 -3.80
CA THR A 51 14.65 22.87 -5.03
C THR A 51 13.95 22.23 -6.23
N LEU A 52 14.28 22.68 -7.44
CA LEU A 52 13.70 22.13 -8.68
C LEU A 52 13.85 20.60 -8.79
N ASP A 53 15.02 20.06 -8.41
CA ASP A 53 15.27 18.61 -8.44
C ASP A 53 14.38 17.86 -7.44
N GLU A 54 14.20 18.42 -6.24
CA GLU A 54 13.28 17.87 -5.24
C GLU A 54 11.82 17.98 -5.68
N SER A 55 11.42 19.09 -6.31
CA SER A 55 10.07 19.25 -6.88
C SER A 55 9.79 18.16 -7.92
N MET A 56 10.76 17.83 -8.77
CA MET A 56 10.60 16.76 -9.76
C MET A 56 10.42 15.39 -9.12
N LYS A 57 11.22 15.07 -8.08
CA LYS A 57 11.09 13.82 -7.32
C LYS A 57 9.76 13.72 -6.58
N LEU A 58 9.35 14.80 -5.92
CA LEU A 58 8.07 14.89 -5.22
C LEU A 58 6.90 14.74 -6.21
N PHE A 59 6.95 15.38 -7.37
CA PHE A 59 5.93 15.25 -8.39
C PHE A 59 5.78 13.80 -8.92
N GLN A 60 6.90 13.13 -9.19
CA GLN A 60 6.89 11.71 -9.59
C GLN A 60 6.27 10.84 -8.50
N LYS A 61 6.70 11.03 -7.24
CA LYS A 61 6.15 10.30 -6.10
C LYS A 61 4.65 10.56 -5.92
N GLY A 62 4.21 11.81 -6.02
CA GLY A 62 2.80 12.18 -5.92
C GLY A 62 1.96 11.57 -7.04
N THR A 63 2.50 11.51 -8.26
CA THR A 63 1.83 10.85 -9.39
C THR A 63 1.64 9.36 -9.15
N GLU A 64 2.66 8.67 -8.62
CA GLU A 64 2.55 7.24 -8.30
C GLU A 64 1.58 6.97 -7.15
N LEU A 65 1.62 7.78 -6.09
CA LEU A 65 0.66 7.68 -4.98
C LEU A 65 -0.78 7.90 -5.44
N SER A 66 -1.02 8.88 -6.31
CA SER A 66 -2.33 9.12 -6.93
C SER A 66 -2.82 7.92 -7.75
N ARG A 67 -1.91 7.29 -8.50
CA ARG A 67 -2.21 6.06 -9.25
C ARG A 67 -2.60 4.91 -8.33
N ILE A 68 -1.89 4.74 -7.21
CA ILE A 68 -2.19 3.72 -6.19
C ILE A 68 -3.57 3.97 -5.58
N CYS A 69 -3.87 5.19 -5.14
CA CYS A 69 -5.18 5.55 -4.59
C CYS A 69 -6.31 5.19 -5.55
N THR A 70 -6.17 5.60 -6.82
CA THR A 70 -7.16 5.32 -7.87
C THR A 70 -7.33 3.82 -8.11
N ALA A 71 -6.22 3.07 -8.16
CA ALA A 71 -6.25 1.62 -8.36
C ALA A 71 -6.94 0.88 -7.21
N ARG A 72 -6.71 1.30 -5.95
CA ARG A 72 -7.38 0.73 -4.77
C ARG A 72 -8.89 0.96 -4.81
N LEU A 73 -9.33 2.18 -5.12
CA LEU A 73 -10.76 2.49 -5.24
C LEU A 73 -11.42 1.68 -6.37
N ALA A 74 -10.78 1.59 -7.53
CA ALA A 74 -11.29 0.79 -8.65
C ALA A 74 -11.41 -0.71 -8.30
N ALA A 75 -10.48 -1.26 -7.51
CA ALA A 75 -10.55 -2.64 -7.05
C ALA A 75 -11.75 -2.87 -6.12
N ILE A 76 -12.01 -1.94 -5.19
CA ILE A 76 -13.15 -1.99 -4.27
C ILE A 76 -14.47 -1.86 -5.04
N GLU A 77 -14.56 -0.91 -5.98
CA GLU A 77 -15.75 -0.72 -6.81
C GLU A 77 -16.09 -1.99 -7.61
N LYS A 78 -15.07 -2.65 -8.18
CA LYS A 78 -15.23 -3.92 -8.89
C LYS A 78 -15.76 -5.02 -7.97
N GLN A 79 -15.26 -5.11 -6.73
CA GLN A 79 -15.73 -6.09 -5.75
C GLN A 79 -17.20 -5.85 -5.37
N ILE A 80 -17.58 -4.59 -5.09
CA ILE A 80 -18.96 -4.22 -4.79
C ILE A 80 -19.88 -4.56 -5.96
N THR A 81 -19.47 -4.22 -7.18
CA THR A 81 -20.25 -4.51 -8.40
C THR A 81 -20.50 -6.00 -8.57
N GLN A 82 -19.49 -6.86 -8.33
CA GLN A 82 -19.66 -8.31 -8.38
C GLN A 82 -20.61 -8.85 -7.30
N LEU A 83 -20.54 -8.30 -6.07
CA LEU A 83 -21.43 -8.68 -4.98
C LEU A 83 -22.90 -8.32 -5.30
N LEU A 84 -23.16 -7.11 -5.79
CA LEU A 84 -24.50 -6.66 -6.17
C LEU A 84 -25.07 -7.48 -7.34
N GLN A 85 -24.25 -7.78 -8.35
CA GLN A 85 -24.63 -8.67 -9.46
C GLN A 85 -25.00 -10.09 -8.97
N SER A 86 -24.45 -10.52 -7.85
CA SER A 86 -24.72 -11.83 -7.24
C SER A 86 -26.00 -11.82 -6.39
N GLU A 87 -26.33 -10.72 -5.71
CA GLU A 87 -27.55 -10.58 -4.88
C GLU A 87 -28.83 -10.37 -5.72
N ASP A 88 -28.74 -9.72 -6.89
CA ASP A 88 -29.87 -9.56 -7.83
C ASP A 88 -30.14 -10.82 -8.70
N GLY A 89 -29.35 -11.88 -8.53
CA GLY A 89 -29.70 -13.23 -8.98
C GLY A 89 -29.58 -13.52 -10.49
N THR A 90 -28.93 -12.67 -11.28
CA THR A 90 -28.66 -12.97 -12.71
C THR A 90 -27.17 -12.92 -13.02
N LEU A 91 -26.53 -14.09 -13.00
CA LEU A 91 -25.28 -14.33 -13.72
C LEU A 91 -25.61 -14.59 -15.20
N GLU A 92 -25.17 -13.71 -16.09
CA GLU A 92 -24.83 -14.16 -17.46
C GLU A 92 -23.38 -14.65 -17.46
N GLU A 93 -23.21 -15.97 -17.34
CA GLU A 93 -21.97 -16.60 -17.75
C GLU A 93 -21.90 -16.58 -19.28
N LYS A 94 -21.01 -15.76 -19.84
CA LYS A 94 -20.59 -15.98 -21.22
C LYS A 94 -19.57 -17.11 -21.25
N PRO A 95 -19.78 -18.15 -22.09
CA PRO A 95 -18.80 -19.19 -22.29
C PRO A 95 -17.46 -18.57 -22.69
N PHE A 96 -16.38 -19.05 -22.09
CA PHE A 96 -15.04 -18.83 -22.61
C PHE A 96 -14.88 -19.71 -23.85
N ASP A 97 -15.34 -19.21 -25.01
CA ASP A 97 -15.01 -19.78 -26.31
C ASP A 97 -13.72 -19.13 -26.81
N GLU A 98 -12.58 -19.77 -26.56
CA GLU A 98 -11.45 -19.72 -27.49
C GLU A 98 -10.87 -21.12 -27.65
N ALA A 99 -11.54 -21.89 -28.50
CA ALA A 99 -10.87 -22.87 -29.34
C ALA A 99 -10.05 -22.12 -30.41
N ASN A 100 -8.73 -22.01 -30.21
CA ASN A 100 -7.72 -22.23 -31.26
C ASN A 100 -6.30 -22.30 -30.69
#